data_AF-A0A7V7VIY0-F1
#
_entry.id   AF-A0A7V7VIY0-F1
#
_cell.length_a   1.000
_cell.length_b   1.000
_cell.length_c   1.000
_cell.angle_alpha   90.00
_cell.angle_beta   90.00
_cell.angle_gamma   90.00
#
_symmetry.space_group_name_H-M   'P 1'
#
loop_
_entity.id
_entity.type
_entity.pdbx_description
1 polymer ?
#
loop_
_entity_poly.entity_id
_entity_poly.type
_entity_poly.pdbx_seq_one_letter_code
_entity_poly.pdbx_strand_id
1 'polypeptide(L)'
;SYAVVASISDPNYQGTAGGTWVIGKATAALTLSSLSPTYDGTPKTAGVATVPTGLAVNLTYAGASTAPTNAGSYAVVATVNDANYAGSASGTLVIGKGTATIALAGLTQTYDGSPKPVTATTIPANLSVTVTYDTSATVPIAVGSYAISAKINDANYTGSASATLVIIDVTNFASWRDAHFTAAEQSAGLADATADPDGDGLSNLAEYALGTDPRHFTPPPMAILDASGLALTFTRLAHWPDVTYIAESSDGLGSWSPVPLEVLVTGPVETLRARDPLTSGDPSRRFLRLRFELK
;
A
#
# COMPACT_ATOMS: atom_id res chain seq x y z
N SER A 1 42.63 12.83 51.19
CA SER A 1 44.06 13.03 51.50
C SER A 1 44.20 13.21 52.99
N TYR A 2 45.37 12.90 53.54
CA TYR A 2 45.68 13.00 54.97
C TYR A 2 46.82 14.00 55.15
N ALA A 3 46.74 14.86 56.16
CA ALA A 3 47.86 15.69 56.56
C ALA A 3 48.87 14.81 57.30
N VAL A 4 50.12 14.85 56.89
CA VAL A 4 51.22 14.17 57.56
C VAL A 4 52.15 15.23 58.12
N VAL A 5 52.42 15.16 59.41
CA VAL A 5 53.36 16.06 60.09
C VAL A 5 54.41 15.20 60.77
N ALA A 6 55.66 15.44 60.43
CA ALA A 6 56.81 14.92 61.15
C ALA A 6 57.30 16.01 62.11
N SER A 7 57.53 15.64 63.37
CA SER A 7 58.16 16.51 64.37
C SER A 7 59.41 15.83 64.91
N ILE A 8 60.44 16.63 65.20
CA ILE A 8 61.65 16.15 65.88
C ILE A 8 61.31 15.90 67.36
N SER A 9 61.62 14.70 67.85
CA SER A 9 61.52 14.34 69.27
C SER A 9 62.93 14.12 69.83
N ASP A 10 63.59 15.23 70.17
CA ASP A 10 64.93 15.25 70.76
C ASP A 10 65.00 16.33 71.87
N PRO A 11 65.75 16.11 72.97
CA PRO A 11 65.87 17.10 74.04
C PRO A 11 66.47 18.45 73.63
N ASN A 12 67.28 18.48 72.56
CA ASN A 12 68.10 19.64 72.17
C ASN A 12 67.71 20.24 70.80
N TYR A 13 66.87 19.58 70.01
CA TYR A 13 66.50 20.04 68.66
C TYR A 13 64.98 20.10 68.45
N GLN A 14 64.51 21.15 67.78
CA GLN A 14 63.10 21.32 67.39
C GLN A 14 62.95 21.53 65.88
N GLY A 15 61.84 21.04 65.32
CA GLY A 15 61.50 21.24 63.92
C GLY A 15 60.26 20.45 63.55
N THR A 16 59.48 20.96 62.59
CA THR A 16 58.35 20.26 61.99
C THR A 16 58.43 20.33 60.46
N ALA A 17 58.02 19.24 59.81
CA ALA A 17 57.84 19.18 58.37
C ALA A 17 56.44 18.64 58.08
N GLY A 18 55.70 19.31 57.22
CA GLY A 18 54.36 18.92 56.81
C GLY A 18 54.33 18.44 55.35
N GLY A 19 53.42 17.52 55.06
CA GLY A 19 53.08 17.09 53.70
C GLY A 19 51.65 16.59 53.63
N THR A 20 51.17 16.33 52.42
CA THR A 20 49.88 15.67 52.21
C THR A 20 50.12 14.27 51.65
N TRP A 21 49.45 13.29 52.23
CA TRP A 21 49.42 11.93 51.71
C TRP A 21 48.09 11.71 50.96
N VAL A 22 48.18 11.46 49.66
CA VAL A 22 47.03 11.20 48.81
C VAL A 22 46.96 9.70 48.55
N ILE A 23 45.89 9.05 48.99
CA ILE A 23 45.53 7.70 48.54
C ILE A 23 44.61 7.87 47.33
N GLY A 24 45.12 7.52 46.15
CA GLY A 24 44.31 7.48 44.93
C GLY A 24 43.33 6.30 44.93
N LYS A 25 42.28 6.39 44.12
CA LYS A 25 41.40 5.24 43.88
C LYS A 25 42.15 4.11 43.16
N ALA A 26 41.85 2.87 43.52
CA ALA A 26 42.33 1.70 42.80
C ALA A 26 41.69 1.63 41.41
N THR A 27 42.40 1.05 40.44
CA THR A 27 41.86 0.84 39.09
C THR A 27 40.93 -0.37 39.07
N ALA A 28 39.76 -0.22 38.46
CA ALA A 28 38.82 -1.29 38.18
C ALA A 28 38.70 -1.51 36.67
N ALA A 29 38.71 -2.77 36.24
CA ALA A 29 38.46 -3.14 34.85
C ALA A 29 36.95 -3.34 34.62
N LEU A 30 36.45 -2.95 33.45
CA LEU A 30 35.07 -3.10 33.03
C LEU A 30 34.99 -3.87 31.72
N THR A 31 34.02 -4.77 31.61
CA THR A 31 33.69 -5.46 30.35
C THR A 31 32.21 -5.27 30.04
N LEU A 32 31.90 -4.81 28.82
CA LEU A 32 30.53 -4.62 28.34
C LEU A 32 30.01 -5.88 27.65
N SER A 33 28.71 -6.15 27.80
CA SER A 33 27.98 -7.25 27.14
C SER A 33 26.56 -6.84 26.74
N SER A 34 25.81 -7.75 26.11
CA SER A 34 24.40 -7.50 25.70
C SER A 34 24.21 -6.30 24.77
N LEU A 35 25.17 -6.10 23.86
CA LEU A 35 25.27 -4.91 23.01
C LEU A 35 24.47 -4.98 21.70
N SER A 36 23.76 -6.09 21.44
CA SER A 36 23.01 -6.30 20.19
C SER A 36 21.58 -6.84 20.41
N PRO A 37 20.75 -6.22 21.25
CA PRO A 37 19.36 -6.63 21.42
C PRO A 37 18.51 -6.26 20.20
N THR A 38 17.30 -6.82 20.13
CA THR A 38 16.29 -6.44 19.14
C THR A 38 15.19 -5.62 19.80
N TYR A 39 14.58 -4.70 19.06
CA TYR A 39 13.45 -3.91 19.49
C TYR A 39 12.25 -4.79 19.85
N ASP A 40 11.71 -4.63 21.06
CA ASP A 40 10.49 -5.27 21.56
C ASP A 40 9.58 -4.31 22.33
N GLY A 41 9.83 -3.00 22.21
CA GLY A 41 9.08 -1.95 22.92
C GLY A 41 9.55 -1.66 24.35
N THR A 42 10.55 -2.38 24.88
CA THR A 42 11.12 -2.11 26.21
C THR A 42 12.51 -1.47 26.15
N PRO A 43 12.88 -0.61 27.12
CA PRO A 43 14.24 -0.04 27.20
C PRO A 43 15.32 -1.11 27.28
N LYS A 44 16.44 -0.91 26.57
CA LYS A 44 17.56 -1.86 26.48
C LYS A 44 18.80 -1.34 27.18
N THR A 45 19.32 -2.15 28.09
CA THR A 45 20.54 -1.82 28.84
C THR A 45 21.71 -2.71 28.41
N ALA A 46 22.91 -2.14 28.41
CA ALA A 46 24.14 -2.92 28.28
C ALA A 46 24.41 -3.69 29.58
N GLY A 47 24.92 -4.91 29.46
CA GLY A 47 25.47 -5.65 30.59
C GLY A 47 26.86 -5.11 30.94
N VAL A 48 27.21 -5.10 32.22
CA VAL A 48 28.54 -4.69 32.70
C VAL A 48 29.04 -5.66 33.75
N ALA A 49 30.27 -6.15 33.56
CA ALA A 49 31.04 -6.86 34.59
C ALA A 49 32.23 -6.02 35.03
N THR A 50 32.53 -6.05 36.33
CA THR A 50 33.65 -5.32 36.95
C THR A 50 34.67 -6.29 37.55
N VAL A 51 35.93 -5.87 37.57
CA VAL A 51 37.00 -6.54 38.35
C VAL A 51 37.69 -5.46 39.19
N PRO A 52 37.59 -5.49 40.53
CA PRO A 52 36.83 -6.44 41.37
C PRO A 52 35.32 -6.46 41.08
N THR A 53 34.67 -7.61 41.32
CA THR A 53 33.26 -7.81 41.02
C THR A 53 32.33 -7.06 41.97
N GLY A 54 31.19 -6.60 41.48
CA GLY A 54 30.12 -6.03 42.32
C GLY A 54 30.25 -4.52 42.56
N LEU A 55 31.21 -3.85 41.94
CA LEU A 55 31.30 -2.39 41.98
C LEU A 55 30.10 -1.75 41.27
N ALA A 56 29.56 -0.67 41.85
CA ALA A 56 28.49 0.10 41.23
C ALA A 56 29.01 0.82 39.97
N VAL A 57 28.18 0.86 38.93
CA VAL A 57 28.52 1.45 37.62
C VAL A 57 27.38 2.32 37.13
N ASN A 58 27.71 3.52 36.66
CA ASN A 58 26.79 4.38 35.93
C ASN A 58 26.94 4.13 34.43
N LEU A 59 25.82 3.89 33.75
CA LEU A 59 25.76 3.75 32.30
C LEU A 59 25.16 5.00 31.67
N THR A 60 25.72 5.39 30.53
CA THR A 60 25.12 6.39 29.65
C THR A 60 25.05 5.88 28.21
N TYR A 61 24.03 6.33 27.48
CA TYR A 61 23.71 5.97 26.11
C TYR A 61 23.62 7.26 25.29
N ALA A 62 24.59 7.51 24.42
CA ALA A 62 24.78 8.79 23.73
C ALA A 62 24.73 10.00 24.70
N GLY A 63 25.28 9.84 25.91
CA GLY A 63 25.31 10.85 26.95
C GLY A 63 24.08 10.91 27.87
N ALA A 64 22.98 10.20 27.54
CA ALA A 64 21.80 10.13 28.41
C ALA A 64 21.91 8.96 29.41
N SER A 65 21.44 9.13 30.64
CA SER A 65 21.38 8.05 31.64
C SER A 65 20.19 7.10 31.43
N THR A 66 19.19 7.53 30.66
CA THR A 66 18.03 6.71 30.31
C THR A 66 18.39 5.71 29.23
N ALA A 67 18.02 4.45 29.44
CA ALA A 67 18.23 3.39 28.47
C ALA A 67 17.37 3.61 27.21
N PRO A 68 17.94 3.46 25.99
CA PRO A 68 17.21 3.63 24.76
C PRO A 68 16.24 2.47 24.52
N THR A 69 15.07 2.77 23.96
CA THR A 69 14.07 1.77 23.56
C THR A 69 14.07 1.52 22.06
N ASN A 70 14.17 2.59 21.25
CA ASN A 70 14.03 2.51 19.80
C ASN A 70 15.20 1.79 19.12
N ALA A 71 14.95 1.24 17.93
CA ALA A 71 16.00 0.70 17.10
C ALA A 71 17.00 1.81 16.72
N GLY A 72 18.29 1.48 16.72
CA GLY A 72 19.34 2.47 16.51
C GLY A 72 20.68 2.04 17.08
N SER A 73 21.66 2.93 16.98
CA SER A 73 23.01 2.74 17.46
C SER A 73 23.34 3.80 18.50
N TYR A 74 23.71 3.38 19.71
CA TYR A 74 23.90 4.24 20.87
C TYR A 74 25.30 4.02 21.46
N ALA A 75 26.10 5.08 21.57
CA ALA A 75 27.39 5.01 22.25
C ALA A 75 27.17 4.74 23.74
N VAL A 76 27.75 3.65 24.26
CA VAL A 76 27.64 3.26 25.67
C VAL A 76 28.91 3.70 26.39
N VAL A 77 28.76 4.38 27.53
CA VAL A 77 29.88 4.62 28.45
C VAL A 77 29.49 4.11 29.84
N ALA A 78 30.27 3.15 30.34
CA ALA A 78 30.21 2.64 31.70
C ALA A 78 31.30 3.31 32.54
N THR A 79 30.93 3.89 33.67
CA THR A 79 31.88 4.53 34.61
C THR A 79 31.65 3.98 36.01
N VAL A 80 32.72 3.52 36.67
CA VAL A 80 32.66 3.04 38.06
C VAL A 80 32.24 4.18 38.99
N ASN A 81 31.21 3.93 39.78
CA ASN A 81 30.68 4.83 40.80
C ASN A 81 30.96 4.23 42.19
N ASP A 82 32.23 4.20 42.57
CA ASP A 82 32.68 3.65 43.84
C ASP A 82 33.60 4.64 44.58
N ALA A 83 33.61 4.58 45.90
CA ALA A 83 34.45 5.46 46.73
C ALA A 83 35.95 5.16 46.58
N ASN A 84 36.32 3.90 46.40
CA ASN A 84 37.68 3.40 46.41
C ASN A 84 38.18 2.97 45.03
N TYR A 85 37.29 2.77 44.05
CA TYR A 85 37.64 2.35 42.70
C TYR A 85 37.28 3.38 41.63
N ALA A 86 38.11 3.44 40.58
CA ALA A 86 37.88 4.21 39.38
C ALA A 86 38.14 3.36 38.13
N GLY A 87 37.36 3.58 37.08
CA GLY A 87 37.51 2.88 35.81
C GLY A 87 36.38 3.27 34.86
N SER A 88 36.61 3.09 33.56
CA SER A 88 35.58 3.25 32.54
C SER A 88 35.77 2.25 31.40
N ALA A 89 34.67 1.95 30.70
CA ALA A 89 34.69 1.25 29.42
C ALA A 89 33.66 1.88 28.49
N SER A 90 33.94 1.81 27.19
CA SER A 90 33.05 2.31 26.15
C SER A 90 32.73 1.21 25.13
N GLY A 91 31.54 1.30 24.55
CA GLY A 91 31.07 0.39 23.51
C GLY A 91 29.93 1.01 22.71
N THR A 92 29.23 0.19 21.94
CA THR A 92 28.05 0.63 21.20
C THR A 92 26.94 -0.39 21.39
N LEU A 93 25.78 0.07 21.86
CA LEU A 93 24.56 -0.71 21.90
C LEU A 93 23.83 -0.52 20.57
N VAL A 94 23.71 -1.59 19.79
CA VAL A 94 22.98 -1.62 18.53
C VAL A 94 21.65 -2.33 18.77
N ILE A 95 20.57 -1.56 18.86
CA ILE A 95 19.21 -2.10 18.93
C ILE A 95 18.75 -2.37 17.50
N GLY A 96 18.70 -3.65 17.12
CA GLY A 96 18.17 -4.09 15.85
C GLY A 96 16.66 -3.84 15.73
N LYS A 97 16.15 -3.64 14.51
CA LYS A 97 14.72 -3.51 14.28
C LYS A 97 13.98 -4.82 14.60
N GLY A 98 12.79 -4.71 15.19
CA GLY A 98 11.89 -5.83 15.40
C GLY A 98 11.33 -6.36 14.09
N THR A 99 10.99 -7.64 14.05
CA THR A 99 10.35 -8.25 12.87
C THR A 99 8.85 -8.00 12.91
N ALA A 100 8.28 -7.54 11.79
CA ALA A 100 6.85 -7.42 11.58
C ALA A 100 6.42 -8.26 10.37
N THR A 101 5.18 -8.74 10.40
CA THR A 101 4.56 -9.47 9.30
C THR A 101 3.53 -8.58 8.59
N ILE A 102 3.34 -8.82 7.30
CA ILE A 102 2.31 -8.18 6.48
C ILE A 102 1.38 -9.27 5.96
N ALA A 103 0.07 -9.07 6.09
CA ALA A 103 -0.95 -9.86 5.41
C ALA A 103 -1.59 -9.02 4.31
N LEU A 104 -1.68 -9.58 3.10
CA LEU A 104 -2.25 -8.94 1.92
C LEU A 104 -3.62 -9.54 1.59
N ALA A 105 -4.59 -8.70 1.25
CA ALA A 105 -5.95 -9.09 0.89
C ALA A 105 -6.48 -8.30 -0.31
N GLY A 106 -7.57 -8.76 -0.93
CA GLY A 106 -8.10 -8.17 -2.16
C GLY A 106 -7.24 -8.50 -3.39
N LEU A 107 -6.64 -9.69 -3.42
CA LEU A 107 -5.70 -10.13 -4.46
C LEU A 107 -6.38 -10.51 -5.79
N THR A 108 -7.71 -10.61 -5.82
CA THR A 108 -8.50 -10.77 -7.04
C THR A 108 -9.57 -9.70 -7.04
N GLN A 109 -9.64 -8.89 -8.10
CA GLN A 109 -10.63 -7.82 -8.22
C GLN A 109 -11.18 -7.75 -9.65
N THR A 110 -12.39 -7.24 -9.81
CA THR A 110 -13.04 -7.08 -11.12
C THR A 110 -12.71 -5.71 -11.70
N TYR A 111 -12.49 -5.64 -13.00
CA TYR A 111 -12.32 -4.39 -13.72
C TYR A 111 -13.64 -3.60 -13.77
N ASP A 112 -13.62 -2.36 -13.28
CA ASP A 112 -14.77 -1.43 -13.29
C ASP A 112 -14.36 0.00 -13.73
N GLY A 113 -13.15 0.14 -14.29
CA GLY A 113 -12.56 1.44 -14.68
C GLY A 113 -11.96 2.28 -13.54
N SER A 114 -12.09 1.87 -12.27
CA SER A 114 -11.50 2.55 -11.11
C SER A 114 -10.23 1.85 -10.61
N PRO A 115 -9.32 2.54 -9.88
CA PRO A 115 -8.15 1.92 -9.25
C PRO A 115 -8.49 0.75 -8.32
N LYS A 116 -7.66 -0.29 -8.34
CA LYS A 116 -7.84 -1.56 -7.62
C LYS A 116 -6.74 -1.77 -6.56
N PRO A 117 -6.78 -1.07 -5.42
CA PRO A 117 -5.77 -1.22 -4.40
C PRO A 117 -5.94 -2.53 -3.64
N VAL A 118 -4.83 -3.14 -3.21
CA VAL A 118 -4.88 -4.20 -2.20
C VAL A 118 -4.85 -3.62 -0.80
N THR A 119 -5.38 -4.39 0.15
CA THR A 119 -5.30 -4.06 1.56
C THR A 119 -4.09 -4.75 2.18
N ALA A 120 -3.29 -4.02 2.96
CA ALA A 120 -2.19 -4.54 3.74
C ALA A 120 -2.48 -4.34 5.24
N THR A 121 -2.41 -5.41 6.02
CA THR A 121 -2.48 -5.37 7.49
C THR A 121 -1.18 -5.89 8.08
N THR A 122 -0.83 -5.43 9.28
CA THR A 122 0.47 -5.75 9.89
C THR A 122 0.32 -6.37 11.28
N ILE A 123 1.31 -7.17 11.67
CA ILE A 123 1.52 -7.54 13.07
C ILE A 123 2.97 -7.16 13.42
N PRO A 124 3.20 -6.25 14.38
CA PRO A 124 2.20 -5.47 15.14
C PRO A 124 1.28 -4.60 14.27
N ALA A 125 0.09 -4.30 14.78
CA ALA A 125 -0.92 -3.53 14.04
C ALA A 125 -0.50 -2.08 13.81
N ASN A 126 -1.07 -1.46 12.77
CA ASN A 126 -0.92 -0.04 12.44
C ASN A 126 0.51 0.40 12.06
N LEU A 127 1.36 -0.51 11.59
CA LEU A 127 2.64 -0.12 11.00
C LEU A 127 2.42 0.41 9.58
N SER A 128 3.19 1.43 9.19
CA SER A 128 3.14 1.97 7.83
C SER A 128 3.70 0.94 6.84
N VAL A 129 3.00 0.75 5.72
CA VAL A 129 3.40 -0.17 4.64
C VAL A 129 3.45 0.60 3.33
N THR A 130 4.54 0.44 2.59
CA THR A 130 4.62 0.86 1.18
C THR A 130 4.28 -0.33 0.29
N VAL A 131 3.28 -0.18 -0.58
CA VAL A 131 2.85 -1.21 -1.54
C VAL A 131 3.18 -0.74 -2.95
N THR A 132 3.73 -1.64 -3.76
CA THR A 132 4.03 -1.41 -5.18
C THR A 132 3.48 -2.55 -6.03
N TYR A 133 3.15 -2.24 -7.28
CA TYR A 133 2.60 -3.11 -8.31
C TYR A 133 3.53 -3.04 -9.51
N ASP A 134 4.19 -4.15 -9.85
CA ASP A 134 5.24 -4.21 -10.88
C ASP A 134 6.27 -3.09 -10.73
N THR A 135 6.72 -2.85 -9.50
CA THR A 135 7.64 -1.77 -9.09
C THR A 135 7.08 -0.34 -9.08
N SER A 136 5.84 -0.12 -9.54
CA SER A 136 5.18 1.19 -9.49
C SER A 136 4.36 1.38 -8.21
N ALA A 137 4.28 2.61 -7.70
CA ALA A 137 3.36 2.97 -6.62
C ALA A 137 1.94 3.30 -7.12
N THR A 138 1.75 3.41 -8.43
CA THR A 138 0.44 3.68 -9.03
C THR A 138 -0.44 2.44 -8.90
N VAL A 139 -1.61 2.61 -8.31
CA VAL A 139 -2.59 1.54 -8.18
C VAL A 139 -3.08 1.11 -9.58
N PRO A 140 -3.04 -0.19 -9.92
CA PRO A 140 -3.51 -0.67 -11.21
C PRO A 140 -5.00 -0.40 -11.43
N ILE A 141 -5.35 -0.14 -12.69
CA ILE A 141 -6.74 0.00 -13.14
C ILE A 141 -7.05 -1.12 -14.14
N ALA A 142 -6.17 -1.34 -15.12
CA ALA A 142 -6.43 -2.28 -16.22
C ALA A 142 -6.49 -3.75 -15.79
N VAL A 143 -7.15 -4.57 -16.60
CA VAL A 143 -7.11 -6.03 -16.47
C VAL A 143 -5.68 -6.54 -16.60
N GLY A 144 -5.34 -7.56 -15.82
CA GLY A 144 -4.00 -8.12 -15.84
C GLY A 144 -3.58 -8.76 -14.52
N SER A 145 -2.30 -9.13 -14.48
CA SER A 145 -1.64 -9.71 -13.32
C SER A 145 -0.48 -8.80 -12.92
N TYR A 146 -0.48 -8.36 -11.67
CA TYR A 146 0.46 -7.37 -11.14
C TYR A 146 1.22 -7.96 -9.96
N ALA A 147 2.56 -7.99 -10.03
CA ALA A 147 3.38 -8.45 -8.93
C ALA A 147 3.38 -7.41 -7.80
N ILE A 148 2.93 -7.83 -6.61
CA ILE A 148 2.91 -6.97 -5.43
C ILE A 148 4.19 -7.13 -4.64
N SER A 149 4.79 -6.00 -4.28
CA SER A 149 5.81 -5.91 -3.24
C SER A 149 5.36 -4.92 -2.17
N ALA A 150 5.18 -5.43 -0.95
CA ALA A 150 4.80 -4.67 0.24
C ALA A 150 5.96 -4.68 1.25
N LYS A 151 6.30 -3.51 1.79
CA LYS A 151 7.41 -3.34 2.73
C LYS A 151 7.02 -2.45 3.91
N ILE A 152 7.39 -2.87 5.12
CA ILE A 152 7.23 -2.07 6.34
C ILE A 152 8.12 -0.83 6.24
N ASN A 153 7.50 0.35 6.42
CA ASN A 153 8.16 1.64 6.49
C ASN A 153 8.07 2.18 7.92
N ASP A 154 8.84 1.59 8.84
CA ASP A 154 8.84 1.95 10.25
C ASP A 154 10.27 2.12 10.79
N ALA A 155 10.44 3.00 11.78
CA ALA A 155 11.74 3.26 12.39
C ALA A 155 12.24 2.06 13.22
N ASN A 156 11.33 1.34 13.87
CA ASN A 156 11.61 0.27 14.83
C ASN A 156 11.35 -1.13 14.28
N TYR A 157 10.57 -1.27 13.20
CA TYR A 157 10.24 -2.56 12.60
C TYR A 157 10.77 -2.74 11.17
N THR A 158 10.99 -4.00 10.80
CA THR A 158 11.30 -4.43 9.44
C THR A 158 10.43 -5.62 9.05
N GLY A 159 10.06 -5.70 7.78
CA GLY A 159 9.20 -6.76 7.26
C GLY A 159 8.83 -6.51 5.80
N SER A 160 8.52 -7.57 5.07
CA SER A 160 8.07 -7.51 3.69
C SER A 160 7.16 -8.69 3.35
N ALA A 161 6.29 -8.50 2.37
CA ALA A 161 5.47 -9.55 1.78
C ALA A 161 5.33 -9.33 0.27
N SER A 162 5.09 -10.41 -0.45
CA SER A 162 4.84 -10.38 -1.89
C SER A 162 3.60 -11.20 -2.22
N ALA A 163 2.89 -10.79 -3.25
CA ALA A 163 1.71 -11.47 -3.76
C ALA A 163 1.51 -11.13 -5.24
N THR A 164 0.40 -11.56 -5.81
CA THR A 164 -0.03 -11.16 -7.14
C THR A 164 -1.45 -10.64 -7.05
N LEU A 165 -1.69 -9.44 -7.57
CA LEU A 165 -3.03 -8.93 -7.81
C LEU A 165 -3.46 -9.36 -9.21
N VAL A 166 -4.63 -9.98 -9.30
CA VAL A 166 -5.27 -10.30 -10.58
C VAL A 166 -6.50 -9.42 -10.73
N ILE A 167 -6.51 -8.60 -11.78
CA ILE A 167 -7.68 -7.85 -12.21
C ILE A 167 -8.31 -8.60 -13.37
N ILE A 168 -9.51 -9.14 -13.14
CA ILE A 168 -10.27 -9.89 -14.13
C ILE A 168 -11.30 -9.00 -14.80
N ASP A 169 -11.51 -9.21 -16.09
CA ASP A 169 -12.68 -8.68 -16.79
C ASP A 169 -13.91 -9.50 -16.38
N VAL A 170 -15.09 -8.89 -16.33
CA VAL A 170 -16.36 -9.65 -16.32
C VAL A 170 -16.58 -10.14 -17.75
N THR A 171 -15.98 -11.28 -18.06
CA THR A 171 -15.81 -11.81 -19.42
C THR A 171 -17.11 -12.30 -20.10
N ASN A 172 -18.24 -12.27 -19.39
CA ASN A 172 -19.54 -12.58 -20.00
C ASN A 172 -20.73 -11.98 -19.26
N PHE A 173 -21.87 -11.93 -19.96
CA PHE A 173 -23.14 -11.43 -19.43
C PHE A 173 -23.60 -12.13 -18.14
N ALA A 174 -23.32 -13.43 -17.97
CA ALA A 174 -23.74 -14.16 -16.77
C ALA A 174 -23.00 -13.69 -15.51
N SER A 175 -21.69 -13.47 -15.60
CA SER A 175 -20.90 -12.93 -14.48
C SER A 175 -21.25 -11.47 -14.18
N TRP A 176 -21.57 -10.68 -15.19
CA TRP A 176 -22.12 -9.33 -14.99
C TRP A 176 -23.48 -9.41 -14.26
N ARG A 177 -24.36 -10.30 -14.69
CA ARG A 177 -25.66 -10.50 -14.05
C ARG A 177 -25.54 -10.85 -12.57
N ASP A 178 -24.60 -11.73 -12.22
CA ASP A 178 -24.35 -12.13 -10.83
C ASP A 178 -23.73 -11.02 -9.97
N ALA A 179 -22.93 -10.14 -10.59
CA ALA A 179 -22.33 -8.99 -9.91
C ALA A 179 -23.35 -7.88 -9.66
N HIS A 180 -24.29 -7.69 -10.58
CA HIS A 180 -25.28 -6.63 -10.48
C HIS A 180 -26.55 -7.09 -9.76
N PHE A 181 -27.04 -8.32 -9.90
CA PHE A 181 -28.35 -8.72 -9.37
C PHE A 181 -28.27 -9.80 -8.28
N THR A 182 -29.08 -9.65 -7.23
CA THR A 182 -29.29 -10.69 -6.21
C THR A 182 -30.02 -11.90 -6.81
N ALA A 183 -29.87 -13.07 -6.20
CA ALA A 183 -30.55 -14.29 -6.65
C ALA A 183 -32.09 -14.15 -6.72
N ALA A 184 -32.69 -13.32 -5.85
CA ALA A 184 -34.12 -13.05 -5.86
C ALA A 184 -34.53 -12.20 -7.07
N GLU A 185 -33.76 -11.16 -7.39
CA GLU A 185 -34.00 -10.31 -8.57
C GLU A 185 -33.80 -11.09 -9.87
N GLN A 186 -32.77 -11.94 -9.93
CA GLN A 186 -32.58 -12.86 -11.07
C GLN A 186 -33.79 -13.79 -11.25
N SER A 187 -34.31 -14.35 -10.16
CA SER A 187 -35.51 -15.21 -10.21
C SER A 187 -36.78 -14.46 -10.60
N ALA A 188 -36.83 -13.15 -10.38
CA ALA A 188 -37.94 -12.28 -10.75
C ALA A 188 -37.85 -11.78 -12.21
N GLY A 189 -36.81 -12.15 -12.96
CA GLY A 189 -36.59 -11.72 -14.34
C GLY A 189 -36.04 -10.30 -14.49
N LEU A 190 -35.71 -9.61 -13.39
CA LEU A 190 -35.14 -8.25 -13.44
C LEU A 190 -33.74 -8.23 -14.05
N ALA A 191 -33.07 -9.37 -14.04
CA ALA A 191 -31.72 -9.55 -14.54
C ALA A 191 -31.68 -10.15 -15.97
N ASP A 192 -32.84 -10.31 -16.60
CA ASP A 192 -32.95 -10.85 -17.96
C ASP A 192 -32.33 -9.88 -18.97
N ALA A 193 -31.72 -10.41 -20.04
CA ALA A 193 -31.03 -9.62 -21.07
C ALA A 193 -31.89 -8.50 -21.68
N THR A 194 -33.21 -8.70 -21.75
CA THR A 194 -34.17 -7.75 -22.32
C THR A 194 -34.89 -6.89 -21.28
N ALA A 195 -34.65 -7.10 -19.98
CA ALA A 195 -35.25 -6.30 -18.93
C ALA A 195 -34.59 -4.91 -18.86
N ASP A 196 -35.35 -3.92 -18.40
CA ASP A 196 -34.94 -2.53 -18.20
C ASP A 196 -35.44 -2.11 -16.80
N PRO A 197 -34.68 -2.42 -15.74
CA PRO A 197 -35.15 -2.25 -14.36
C PRO A 197 -35.25 -0.79 -13.90
N ASP A 198 -34.45 0.11 -14.47
CA ASP A 198 -34.41 1.53 -14.14
C ASP A 198 -35.20 2.42 -15.12
N GLY A 199 -35.64 1.86 -16.25
CA GLY A 199 -36.63 2.46 -17.14
C GLY A 199 -36.06 3.56 -18.03
N ASP A 200 -34.76 3.51 -18.34
CA ASP A 200 -34.08 4.50 -19.17
C ASP A 200 -34.10 4.17 -20.68
N GLY A 201 -34.62 2.98 -21.03
CA GLY A 201 -34.71 2.48 -22.39
C GLY A 201 -33.52 1.62 -22.83
N LEU A 202 -32.53 1.39 -21.96
CA LEU A 202 -31.44 0.45 -22.17
C LEU A 202 -31.76 -0.88 -21.48
N SER A 203 -31.88 -1.94 -22.27
CA SER A 203 -31.98 -3.29 -21.71
C SER A 203 -30.69 -3.67 -20.97
N ASN A 204 -30.75 -4.60 -20.02
CA ASN A 204 -29.57 -5.16 -19.35
C ASN A 204 -28.45 -5.61 -20.31
N LEU A 205 -28.78 -6.16 -21.49
CA LEU A 205 -27.77 -6.52 -22.49
C LEU A 205 -27.11 -5.28 -23.13
N ALA A 206 -27.86 -4.19 -23.30
CA ALA A 206 -27.33 -2.91 -23.75
C ALA A 206 -26.48 -2.26 -22.65
N GLU A 207 -26.95 -2.29 -21.40
CA GLU A 207 -26.21 -1.81 -20.22
C GLU A 207 -24.89 -2.55 -20.06
N TYR A 208 -24.93 -3.88 -20.16
CA TYR A 208 -23.75 -4.72 -20.32
C TYR A 208 -22.93 -4.12 -21.48
N ALA A 209 -23.37 -4.21 -22.72
CA ALA A 209 -22.55 -3.86 -23.89
C ALA A 209 -21.94 -2.43 -23.87
N LEU A 210 -22.62 -1.47 -23.24
CA LEU A 210 -22.20 -0.08 -23.15
C LEU A 210 -21.34 0.20 -21.90
N GLY A 211 -21.30 -0.72 -20.94
CA GLY A 211 -20.58 -0.60 -19.68
C GLY A 211 -21.26 0.35 -18.69
N THR A 212 -22.60 0.40 -18.70
CA THR A 212 -23.44 1.26 -17.87
C THR A 212 -24.09 0.45 -16.73
N ASP A 213 -24.77 1.13 -15.79
CA ASP A 213 -25.31 0.50 -14.57
C ASP A 213 -26.82 0.28 -14.68
N PRO A 214 -27.32 -0.97 -14.60
CA PRO A 214 -28.74 -1.31 -14.84
C PRO A 214 -29.71 -0.89 -13.72
N ARG A 215 -29.25 -0.04 -12.80
CA ARG A 215 -30.06 0.54 -11.72
C ARG A 215 -30.00 2.06 -11.67
N HIS A 216 -29.23 2.67 -12.57
CA HIS A 216 -29.02 4.09 -12.59
C HIS A 216 -29.25 4.62 -13.99
N PHE A 217 -30.30 5.44 -14.10
CA PHE A 217 -30.67 6.11 -15.33
C PHE A 217 -29.45 6.62 -16.10
N THR A 218 -29.24 6.05 -17.28
CA THR A 218 -28.22 6.43 -18.21
C THR A 218 -28.87 6.79 -19.55
N PRO A 219 -28.66 8.02 -20.07
CA PRO A 219 -29.30 8.40 -21.32
C PRO A 219 -28.81 7.51 -22.48
N PRO A 220 -29.70 6.88 -23.25
CA PRO A 220 -29.31 6.02 -24.36
C PRO A 220 -28.55 6.82 -25.44
N PRO A 221 -27.61 6.18 -26.16
CA PRO A 221 -26.90 6.83 -27.27
C PRO A 221 -27.88 7.40 -28.30
N MET A 222 -27.83 8.71 -28.50
CA MET A 222 -28.70 9.41 -29.42
C MET A 222 -28.05 9.59 -30.79
N ALA A 223 -28.83 9.38 -31.84
CA ALA A 223 -28.39 9.72 -33.20
C ALA A 223 -28.44 11.24 -33.39
N ILE A 224 -27.37 11.80 -33.97
CA ILE A 224 -27.21 13.22 -34.25
C ILE A 224 -27.06 13.40 -35.76
N LEU A 225 -27.84 14.32 -36.33
CA LEU A 225 -27.71 14.73 -37.73
C LEU A 225 -26.68 15.86 -37.83
N ASP A 226 -25.64 15.65 -38.62
CA ASP A 226 -24.63 16.66 -38.95
C ASP A 226 -24.45 16.80 -40.48
N ALA A 227 -23.52 17.66 -40.90
CA ALA A 227 -23.24 17.89 -42.32
C ALA A 227 -22.71 16.64 -43.07
N SER A 228 -22.29 15.61 -42.34
CA SER A 228 -21.76 14.34 -42.84
C SER A 228 -22.75 13.17 -42.66
N GLY A 229 -24.01 13.44 -42.30
CA GLY A 229 -25.08 12.44 -42.21
C GLY A 229 -25.58 12.20 -40.78
N LEU A 230 -26.29 11.09 -40.58
CA LEU A 230 -26.84 10.66 -39.30
C LEU A 230 -25.83 9.75 -38.59
N ALA A 231 -25.40 10.12 -37.39
CA ALA A 231 -24.38 9.40 -36.65
C ALA A 231 -24.81 9.07 -35.22
N LEU A 232 -24.44 7.87 -34.75
CA LEU A 232 -24.61 7.44 -33.37
C LEU A 232 -23.22 7.14 -32.80
N THR A 233 -22.87 7.79 -31.69
CA THR A 233 -21.58 7.63 -31.01
C THR A 233 -21.83 6.98 -29.66
N PHE A 234 -21.04 5.95 -29.32
CA PHE A 234 -21.19 5.19 -28.08
C PHE A 234 -19.84 4.65 -27.61
N THR A 235 -19.76 4.25 -26.35
CA THR A 235 -18.59 3.59 -25.77
C THR A 235 -18.81 2.09 -25.67
N ARG A 236 -17.72 1.32 -25.75
CA ARG A 236 -17.71 -0.11 -25.41
C ARG A 236 -16.40 -0.47 -24.72
N LEU A 237 -16.35 -1.63 -24.07
CA LEU A 237 -15.09 -2.22 -23.62
C LEU A 237 -14.40 -2.98 -24.76
N ALA A 238 -13.11 -2.74 -24.94
CA ALA A 238 -12.35 -3.23 -26.11
C ALA A 238 -12.17 -4.75 -26.18
N HIS A 239 -12.40 -5.45 -25.06
CA HIS A 239 -12.05 -6.86 -24.88
C HIS A 239 -13.24 -7.76 -24.58
N TRP A 240 -14.47 -7.29 -24.72
CA TRP A 240 -15.66 -8.11 -24.51
C TRP A 240 -15.87 -9.10 -25.66
N PRO A 241 -15.56 -10.39 -25.46
CA PRO A 241 -15.55 -11.33 -26.57
C PRO A 241 -16.95 -11.84 -26.89
N ASP A 242 -17.89 -11.76 -25.96
CA ASP A 242 -19.21 -12.40 -26.01
C ASP A 242 -20.34 -11.48 -26.48
N VAL A 243 -20.06 -10.22 -26.87
CA VAL A 243 -21.06 -9.33 -27.46
C VAL A 243 -20.72 -8.99 -28.92
N THR A 244 -21.72 -9.05 -29.79
CA THR A 244 -21.68 -8.52 -31.15
C THR A 244 -22.41 -7.18 -31.19
N TYR A 245 -21.73 -6.15 -31.69
CA TYR A 245 -22.26 -4.80 -31.84
C TYR A 245 -22.67 -4.60 -33.30
N ILE A 246 -23.95 -4.32 -33.53
CA ILE A 246 -24.53 -4.25 -34.87
C ILE A 246 -25.20 -2.90 -35.02
N ALA A 247 -24.61 -2.02 -35.82
CA ALA A 247 -25.26 -0.78 -36.24
C ALA A 247 -25.99 -1.00 -37.56
N GLU A 248 -27.22 -0.49 -37.67
CA GLU A 248 -28.05 -0.67 -38.84
C GLU A 248 -28.86 0.59 -39.13
N SER A 249 -29.12 0.87 -40.41
CA SER A 249 -30.01 1.95 -40.83
C SER A 249 -31.20 1.45 -41.63
N SER A 250 -32.26 2.26 -41.67
CA SER A 250 -33.51 1.95 -42.36
C SER A 250 -34.17 3.21 -42.92
N ASP A 251 -34.87 3.06 -44.04
CA ASP A 251 -35.73 4.11 -44.64
C ASP A 251 -37.16 4.10 -44.08
N GLY A 252 -37.55 3.08 -43.30
CA GLY A 252 -38.95 2.87 -42.93
C GLY A 252 -39.20 1.90 -41.78
N LEU A 253 -38.19 1.69 -40.91
CA LEU A 253 -38.23 0.83 -39.72
C LEU A 253 -38.50 -0.67 -39.95
N GLY A 254 -38.68 -1.11 -41.21
CA GLY A 254 -38.90 -2.51 -41.58
C GLY A 254 -37.61 -3.23 -41.99
N SER A 255 -37.07 -2.89 -43.16
CA SER A 255 -35.81 -3.45 -43.68
C SER A 255 -34.62 -2.67 -43.13
N TRP A 256 -33.62 -3.38 -42.63
CA TRP A 256 -32.42 -2.82 -42.01
C TRP A 256 -31.19 -3.20 -42.81
N SER A 257 -30.31 -2.23 -43.04
CA SER A 257 -29.02 -2.41 -43.72
C SER A 257 -27.87 -2.18 -42.75
N PRO A 258 -26.78 -2.97 -42.80
CA PRO A 258 -25.67 -2.81 -41.87
C PRO A 258 -24.93 -1.48 -42.10
N VAL A 259 -24.55 -0.84 -41.00
CA VAL A 259 -23.73 0.37 -40.95
C VAL A 259 -22.38 0.02 -40.31
N PRO A 260 -21.25 0.31 -40.97
CA PRO A 260 -19.93 0.05 -40.39
C PRO A 260 -19.71 0.81 -39.08
N LEU A 261 -19.00 0.17 -38.15
CA LEU A 261 -18.53 0.80 -36.92
C LEU A 261 -17.10 1.30 -37.10
N GLU A 262 -16.90 2.59 -36.85
CA GLU A 262 -15.61 3.26 -36.84
C GLU A 262 -15.13 3.41 -35.39
N VAL A 263 -13.89 3.01 -35.10
CA VAL A 263 -13.26 3.28 -33.79
C VAL A 263 -12.67 4.69 -33.82
N LEU A 264 -13.21 5.59 -33.01
CA LEU A 264 -12.73 6.97 -32.87
C LEU A 264 -11.63 7.11 -31.82
N VAL A 265 -11.74 6.34 -30.73
CA VAL A 265 -10.77 6.32 -29.62
C VAL A 265 -10.48 4.87 -29.26
N THR A 266 -9.20 4.52 -29.18
CA THR A 266 -8.71 3.20 -28.75
C THR A 266 -8.30 3.23 -27.27
N GLY A 267 -8.43 2.11 -26.58
CA GLY A 267 -8.03 1.97 -25.18
C GLY A 267 -8.79 0.81 -24.53
N PRO A 268 -8.72 0.64 -23.19
CA PRO A 268 -9.55 -0.34 -22.48
C PRO A 268 -11.05 -0.11 -22.68
N VAL A 269 -11.45 1.17 -22.77
CA VAL A 269 -12.75 1.63 -23.29
C VAL A 269 -12.50 2.25 -24.65
N GLU A 270 -13.25 1.82 -25.65
CA GLU A 270 -13.24 2.39 -27.00
C GLU A 270 -14.45 3.32 -27.18
N THR A 271 -14.27 4.39 -27.95
CA THR A 271 -15.38 5.18 -28.48
C THR A 271 -15.58 4.81 -29.93
N LEU A 272 -16.79 4.42 -30.30
CA LEU A 272 -17.17 4.03 -31.65
C LEU A 272 -18.24 4.95 -32.20
N ARG A 273 -18.28 5.01 -33.54
CA ARG A 273 -19.31 5.71 -34.30
C ARG A 273 -19.86 4.81 -35.39
N ALA A 274 -21.19 4.73 -35.43
CA ALA A 274 -21.93 4.32 -36.62
C ALA A 274 -22.34 5.57 -37.39
N ARG A 275 -22.11 5.59 -38.71
CA ARG A 275 -22.49 6.74 -39.55
C ARG A 275 -23.22 6.27 -40.80
N ASP A 276 -24.44 6.76 -40.97
CA ASP A 276 -25.14 6.74 -42.25
C ASP A 276 -24.94 8.09 -42.96
N PRO A 277 -24.20 8.14 -44.08
CA PRO A 277 -23.90 9.39 -44.77
C PRO A 277 -25.09 9.97 -45.53
N LEU A 278 -26.26 9.30 -45.53
CA LEU A 278 -27.47 9.72 -46.25
C LEU A 278 -27.28 9.84 -47.77
N THR A 279 -26.33 9.10 -48.34
CA THR A 279 -25.99 9.13 -49.79
C THR A 279 -26.87 8.21 -50.63
N SER A 280 -27.74 7.42 -50.00
CA SER A 280 -28.64 6.46 -50.64
C SER A 280 -29.96 6.38 -49.88
N GLY A 281 -31.06 5.96 -50.52
CA GLY A 281 -32.39 5.93 -49.88
C GLY A 281 -33.04 7.32 -49.76
N ASP A 282 -34.00 7.46 -48.85
CA ASP A 282 -34.71 8.72 -48.62
C ASP A 282 -34.11 9.46 -47.41
N PRO A 283 -33.33 10.55 -47.63
CA PRO A 283 -32.66 11.27 -46.55
C PRO A 283 -33.65 11.99 -45.61
N SER A 284 -34.91 12.17 -46.03
CA SER A 284 -35.95 12.77 -45.18
C SER A 284 -36.58 11.78 -44.21
N ARG A 285 -36.31 10.47 -44.36
CA ARG A 285 -36.85 9.38 -43.55
C ARG A 285 -35.78 8.34 -43.25
N ARG A 286 -34.75 8.75 -42.48
CA ARG A 286 -33.67 7.84 -42.08
C ARG A 286 -33.69 7.54 -40.59
N PHE A 287 -33.56 6.25 -40.27
CA PHE A 287 -33.41 5.74 -38.90
C PHE A 287 -32.07 5.05 -38.75
N LEU A 288 -31.45 5.19 -37.58
CA LEU A 288 -30.21 4.52 -37.21
C LEU A 288 -30.44 3.87 -35.85
N ARG A 289 -30.05 2.59 -35.72
CA ARG A 289 -30.10 1.88 -34.45
C ARG A 289 -28.80 1.16 -34.16
N LEU A 290 -28.58 0.91 -32.88
CA LEU A 290 -27.56 0.02 -32.36
C LEU A 290 -28.24 -1.20 -31.73
N ARG A 291 -27.74 -2.38 -32.04
CA ARG A 291 -28.28 -3.65 -31.57
C ARG A 291 -27.13 -4.51 -31.04
N PHE A 292 -27.41 -5.24 -29.96
CA PHE A 292 -26.45 -6.07 -29.27
C PHE A 292 -26.92 -7.52 -29.28
N GLU A 293 -26.00 -8.46 -29.48
CA GLU A 293 -26.27 -9.89 -29.41
C GLU A 293 -25.17 -10.58 -28.59
N LEU A 294 -25.56 -11.51 -27.72
CA LEU A 294 -24.60 -12.43 -27.10
C LEU A 294 -24.10 -13.44 -28.13
N LYS A 295 -22.82 -13.81 -28.05
CA LYS A 295 -22.18 -14.83 -28.90
C LYS A 295 -22.24 -16.23 -28.29
#